data_AF-A0A0A2HS91-F1
#
_entry.id   AF-A0A0A2HS91-F1
#
_cell.length_a   1.000
_cell.length_b   1.000
_cell.length_c   1.000
_cell.angle_alpha   90.00
_cell.angle_beta   90.00
_cell.angle_gamma   90.00
#
_symmetry.space_group_name_H-M   'P 1'
#
loop_
_entity.id
_entity.type
_entity.pdbx_description
1 polymer ?
#
loop_
_entity_poly.entity_id
_entity_poly.type
_entity_poly.pdbx_seq_one_letter_code
_entity_poly.pdbx_strand_id
1 'polypeptide(L)' 'MEHPIATSGWLVEKTGITPATVNKALGHLEQLGIVKELTARRHNRLFSYAGYIAIMSRGTEMPGR' A
#
# COMPACT_ATOMS: atom_id res chain seq x y z
N MET A 1 1.45 6.28 14.43
CA MET A 1 1.43 6.44 12.96
C MET A 1 1.36 5.05 12.37
N GLU A 2 0.20 4.63 11.90
CA GLU A 2 0.03 3.29 11.32
C GLU A 2 0.66 3.26 9.92
N HIS A 3 1.46 2.23 9.67
CA HIS A 3 2.41 2.09 8.59
C HIS A 3 1.88 2.51 7.19
N PRO A 4 2.41 3.57 6.55
CA PRO A 4 1.96 4.01 5.21
C PRO A 4 2.36 3.04 4.09
N ILE A 5 3.20 2.06 4.42
CA ILE A 5 3.61 0.95 3.59
C ILE A 5 3.36 -0.32 4.40
N ALA A 6 2.51 -1.21 3.88
CA ALA A 6 2.11 -2.43 4.56
C ALA A 6 2.21 -3.63 3.61
N THR A 7 2.38 -4.82 4.19
CA THR A 7 2.29 -6.09 3.46
C THR A 7 0.88 -6.66 3.59
N SER A 8 0.46 -7.47 2.62
CA SER A 8 -0.83 -8.18 2.71
C SER A 8 -0.90 -9.10 3.93
N GLY A 9 0.22 -9.71 4.32
CA GLY A 9 0.30 -10.54 5.54
C GLY A 9 0.07 -9.74 6.82
N TRP A 10 0.69 -8.56 6.96
CA TRP A 10 0.47 -7.68 8.10
C TRP A 10 -0.99 -7.22 8.19
N LEU A 11 -1.63 -6.92 7.05
CA LEU A 11 -3.05 -6.55 6.99
C LEU A 11 -3.96 -7.70 7.45
N VAL A 12 -3.63 -8.95 7.12
CA VAL A 12 -4.35 -10.12 7.62
C VAL A 12 -4.27 -10.20 9.14
N GLU A 13 -3.07 -10.10 9.71
CA GLU A 13 -2.88 -10.15 11.17
C GLU A 13 -3.60 -9.01 11.89
N LYS A 14 -3.56 -7.80 11.33
CA LYS A 14 -4.14 -6.60 11.95
C LYS A 14 -5.65 -6.54 11.86
N THR A 15 -6.23 -7.01 10.74
CA THR A 15 -7.68 -6.92 10.49
C THR A 15 -8.44 -8.19 10.86
N GLY A 16 -7.74 -9.33 11.01
CA GLY A 16 -8.37 -10.64 11.20
C GLY A 16 -9.12 -11.15 9.97
N ILE A 17 -9.01 -10.47 8.83
CA ILE A 17 -9.66 -10.85 7.57
C ILE A 17 -8.84 -11.92 6.87
N THR A 18 -9.51 -12.84 6.17
CA THR A 18 -8.81 -13.91 5.43
C THR A 18 -7.88 -13.33 4.35
N PRO A 19 -6.75 -14.00 4.05
CA PRO A 19 -5.82 -13.54 3.01
C PRO A 19 -6.48 -13.31 1.64
N ALA A 20 -7.44 -14.15 1.26
CA ALA A 20 -8.15 -14.03 -0.01
C ALA A 20 -8.96 -12.72 -0.09
N THR A 21 -9.66 -12.37 0.99
CA THR A 21 -10.44 -11.14 1.05
C THR A 21 -9.54 -9.90 1.11
N VAL A 22 -8.44 -9.94 1.87
CA VAL A 22 -7.44 -8.85 1.90
C VAL A 22 -6.86 -8.60 0.51
N ASN A 23 -6.43 -9.65 -0.20
CA ASN A 23 -5.88 -9.51 -1.54
C ASN A 23 -6.91 -9.00 -2.55
N LYS A 24 -8.17 -9.41 -2.45
CA LYS A 24 -9.25 -8.90 -3.30
C LYS A 24 -9.53 -7.41 -3.03
N ALA A 25 -9.57 -7.02 -1.77
CA ALA A 25 -9.74 -5.62 -1.37
C ALA A 25 -8.56 -4.76 -1.87
N LEU A 26 -7.32 -5.23 -1.70
CA LEU A 26 -6.13 -4.54 -2.20
C LEU A 26 -6.17 -4.36 -3.72
N GLY A 27 -6.64 -5.36 -4.48
CA GLY A 27 -6.83 -5.23 -5.92
C GLY A 27 -7.86 -4.14 -6.29
N HIS A 28 -9.00 -4.08 -5.59
CA HIS A 28 -9.98 -3.01 -5.82
C HIS A 28 -9.42 -1.62 -5.45
N LEU A 29 -8.71 -1.52 -4.32
CA LEU A 29 -8.10 -0.25 -3.88
C LEU A 29 -7.00 0.22 -4.85
N GLU A 30 -6.28 -0.70 -5.47
CA GLU A 30 -5.30 -0.40 -6.50
C GLU A 30 -5.98 0.09 -7.79
N GLN A 31 -7.07 -0.55 -8.23
CA GLN A 31 -7.85 -0.08 -9.37
C GLN A 31 -8.46 1.31 -9.15
N LEU A 32 -8.84 1.62 -7.91
CA LEU A 32 -9.32 2.96 -7.51
C LEU A 32 -8.18 3.99 -7.36
N GLY A 33 -6.92 3.58 -7.49
CA GLY A 33 -5.74 4.46 -7.33
C GLY A 33 -5.46 4.88 -5.88
N ILE A 34 -6.07 4.22 -4.89
CA ILE A 34 -5.93 4.52 -3.47
C ILE A 34 -4.60 3.95 -2.96
N VAL A 35 -4.32 2.69 -3.28
CA VAL A 35 -3.05 2.03 -2.95
C VAL A 35 -2.28 1.73 -4.22
N LYS A 36 -0.96 1.55 -4.07
CA LYS A 36 -0.07 1.16 -5.16
C LYS A 36 0.80 0.00 -4.70
N GLU A 37 0.87 -1.06 -5.49
CA GLU A 37 1.88 -2.09 -5.29
C GLU A 37 3.29 -1.53 -5.56
N LEU A 38 4.18 -1.70 -4.59
CA LEU A 38 5.59 -1.29 -4.69
C LEU A 38 6.49 -2.41 -5.20
N THR A 39 6.07 -3.68 -5.06
CA THR A 39 6.91 -4.83 -5.39
C THR A 39 6.20 -5.79 -6.33
N ALA A 40 6.73 -6.05 -7.53
CA ALA A 40 6.17 -7.03 -8.47
C ALA A 40 6.44 -8.50 -8.07
N ARG A 41 6.32 -8.85 -6.79
CA ARG A 41 6.65 -10.17 -6.23
C ARG A 41 5.40 -11.03 -6.06
N ARG A 42 5.57 -12.36 -6.14
CA ARG A 42 4.47 -13.32 -5.99
C ARG A 42 3.98 -13.48 -4.54
N HIS A 43 4.87 -13.28 -3.56
CA HIS A 43 4.59 -13.34 -2.12
C HIS A 43 5.18 -12.10 -1.41
N ASN A 44 4.63 -11.74 -0.25
CA ASN A 44 5.02 -10.55 0.52
C ASN A 44 5.00 -9.26 -0.31
N ARG A 45 3.95 -9.09 -1.13
CA ARG A 45 3.67 -7.86 -1.88
C ARG A 45 3.56 -6.69 -0.90
N LEU A 46 4.24 -5.60 -1.22
CA LEU A 46 4.20 -4.35 -0.48
C LEU A 46 3.23 -3.40 -1.17
N PHE A 47 2.36 -2.80 -0.38
CA PHE A 47 1.39 -1.82 -0.83
C PHE A 47 1.62 -0.51 -0.08
N SER A 48 1.68 0.60 -0.82
CA SER A 48 1.73 1.93 -0.24
C SER A 48 0.39 2.62 -0.39
N TYR A 49 -0.02 3.38 0.63
CA TYR A 49 -1.16 4.29 0.49
C TYR A 49 -0.71 5.55 -0.25
N ALA A 50 -1.10 5.66 -1.53
CA ALA A 50 -0.55 6.65 -2.45
C ALA A 50 -0.86 8.09 -2.01
N GLY A 51 -2.08 8.33 -1.51
CA GLY A 51 -2.49 9.65 -1.03
C GLY A 51 -1.67 10.15 0.16
N TYR A 52 -1.31 9.26 1.09
CA TYR A 52 -0.51 9.64 2.25
C TYR A 52 0.95 9.91 1.89
N ILE A 53 1.54 9.08 1.03
CA ILE A 53 2.89 9.32 0.51
C ILE A 53 2.94 10.63 -0.27
N ALA A 54 1.93 10.93 -1.09
CA ALA A 54 1.84 12.19 -1.81
C ALA A 54 1.79 13.41 -0.87
N ILE A 55 1.06 13.32 0.24
CA ILE A 55 1.03 14.39 1.26
C ILE A 55 2.39 14.53 1.93
N MET A 56 3.01 13.42 2.37
CA MET A 56 4.32 13.46 3.02
C MET A 56 5.44 13.93 2.08
N SER A 57 5.32 13.66 0.78
CA SER A 57 6.33 14.02 -0.21
C SER A 57 6.28 15.49 -0.64
N ARG A 58 5.19 16.22 -0.35
CA ARG A 58 5.08 17.65 -0.71
C ARG A 58 6.15 18.46 0.02
N GLY A 59 6.98 19.18 -0.73
CA GLY A 59 8.08 19.97 -0.17
C GLY A 59 9.34 19.16 0.18
N THR A 60 9.32 17.83 0.03
CA THR A 60 10.53 16.98 0.04
C THR A 60 10.87 16.48 -1.36
N GLU A 61 10.21 17.02 -2.38
CA GLU A 61 10.52 16.74 -3.77
C GLU A 61 11.95 17.16 -4.08
N MET A 62 12.71 16.24 -4.68
CA MET A 62 14.10 16.46 -5.01
C MET A 62 14.17 17.65 -5.98
N PRO A 63 15.01 18.67 -5.74
CA PRO A 63 15.16 19.78 -6.67
C PRO A 63 15.47 19.22 -8.05
N GLY A 64 14.66 19.63 -9.04
CA GLY A 64 14.78 19.16 -10.41
C GLY A 64 16.22 19.29 -10.91
N ARG A 65 16.69 18.24 -11.57
CA ARG A 65 17.96 18.27 -12.31
C ARG A 65 17.77 18.99 -13.64
#